data_AF-A0A226EN51-F1
#
_entry.id   AF-A0A226EN51-F1
#
_cell.length_a   1.000
_cell.length_b   1.000
_cell.length_c   1.000
_cell.angle_alpha   90.00
_cell.angle_beta   90.00
_cell.angle_gamma   90.00
#
_symmetry.space_group_name_H-M   'P 1'
#
loop_
_entity.id
_entity.type
_entity.pdbx_description
1 polymer ?
#
loop_
_entity_poly.entity_id
_entity_poly.type
_entity_poly.pdbx_seq_one_letter_code
_entity_poly.pdbx_strand_id
1 'polypeptide(L)'
;MTKPNTRSKVEIVPYNPIWPSIFAKESTLLMTALDPANCLHIHHIGSTSVPGLDAKSIIDMIPVVRDILSVDSPTTLDAMSKLGYIAKGENGLPFRRFFFKDDPTDGTIRLFHLHVYQEGNPEIEQHLAYRDYLREKPEVAKKYADLKKSLAQKYPDNMTEYCCEKSKFVTEIGKDIKFEGVLLRDCFTEFEWNEFKRLLNLEESNFSVEENNHYFVCYKGISKIIGAVQLDNGFEMRKFSMEDKHLEDEFLRLINLWKEHKKVMKS
;
A
#
# COMPACT_ATOMS: atom_id res chain seq x y z
N MET A 1 28.28 -12.05 2.42
CA MET A 1 27.73 -12.56 1.14
C MET A 1 26.28 -12.16 1.08
N THR A 2 25.97 -11.09 0.35
CA THR A 2 24.60 -10.64 0.09
C THR A 2 23.92 -11.68 -0.79
N LYS A 3 22.80 -12.26 -0.34
CA LYS A 3 21.97 -13.12 -1.19
C LYS A 3 21.55 -12.29 -2.42
N PRO A 4 21.69 -12.80 -3.65
CA PRO A 4 21.18 -12.11 -4.83
C PRO A 4 19.68 -11.87 -4.63
N ASN A 5 19.23 -10.64 -4.88
CA ASN A 5 17.83 -10.26 -4.84
C ASN A 5 17.17 -10.84 -6.10
N THR A 6 16.95 -12.15 -6.15
CA THR A 6 16.29 -12.87 -7.24
C THR A 6 14.79 -12.68 -7.12
N ARG A 7 14.31 -11.45 -7.28
CA ARG A 7 12.88 -11.23 -7.46
C ARG A 7 12.52 -11.69 -8.86
N SER A 8 11.62 -12.67 -8.95
CA SER A 8 11.14 -13.25 -10.19
C SER A 8 10.62 -12.18 -11.16
N LYS A 9 10.87 -12.43 -12.45
CA LYS A 9 10.37 -11.67 -13.60
C LYS A 9 8.89 -11.30 -13.40
N VAL A 10 8.51 -10.08 -13.80
CA VAL A 10 7.09 -9.68 -13.77
C VAL A 10 6.31 -10.55 -14.76
N GLU A 11 5.53 -11.50 -14.25
CA GLU A 11 4.65 -12.35 -15.06
C GLU A 11 3.18 -12.03 -14.83
N ILE A 12 2.43 -11.86 -15.91
CA ILE A 12 0.99 -11.63 -15.90
C ILE A 12 0.34 -12.86 -16.52
N VAL A 13 -0.46 -13.57 -15.72
CA VAL A 13 -1.16 -14.79 -16.13
C VAL A 13 -2.65 -14.51 -16.34
N PRO A 14 -3.33 -15.34 -17.16
CA PRO A 14 -4.78 -15.29 -17.28
C PRO A 14 -5.47 -15.37 -15.92
N TYR A 15 -6.63 -14.72 -15.79
CA TYR A 15 -7.44 -14.84 -14.57
C TYR A 15 -7.68 -16.32 -14.22
N ASN A 16 -7.43 -16.68 -12.95
CA ASN A 16 -7.69 -18.02 -12.46
C ASN A 16 -8.92 -18.04 -11.54
N PRO A 17 -9.99 -18.78 -11.89
CA PRO A 17 -11.22 -18.85 -11.08
C PRO A 17 -11.02 -19.51 -9.71
N ILE A 18 -9.86 -20.10 -9.43
CA ILE A 18 -9.54 -20.64 -8.09
C ILE A 18 -9.08 -19.56 -7.12
N TRP A 19 -8.68 -18.36 -7.58
CA TRP A 19 -8.16 -17.31 -6.70
C TRP A 19 -9.10 -16.93 -5.54
N PRO A 20 -10.42 -16.79 -5.72
CA PRO A 20 -11.35 -16.59 -4.61
C PRO A 20 -11.32 -17.72 -3.57
N SER A 21 -11.16 -18.97 -4.00
CA SER A 21 -11.05 -20.12 -3.09
C SER A 21 -9.72 -20.14 -2.35
N ILE A 22 -8.62 -19.76 -3.00
CA ILE A 22 -7.31 -19.61 -2.35
C ILE A 22 -7.39 -18.51 -1.29
N PHE A 23 -7.98 -17.37 -1.62
CA PHE A 23 -8.24 -16.28 -0.68
C PHE A 23 -9.05 -16.77 0.53
N ALA A 24 -10.20 -17.43 0.32
CA ALA A 24 -11.07 -17.86 1.40
C ALA A 24 -10.37 -18.83 2.38
N LYS A 25 -9.57 -19.76 1.83
CA LYS A 25 -8.77 -20.69 2.65
C LYS A 25 -7.72 -19.95 3.47
N GLU A 26 -6.94 -19.08 2.84
CA GLU A 26 -5.86 -18.34 3.53
C GLU A 26 -6.43 -17.35 4.56
N SER A 27 -7.54 -16.68 4.24
CA SER A 27 -8.26 -15.77 5.14
C SER A 27 -8.67 -16.46 6.45
N THR A 28 -9.08 -17.73 6.39
CA THR A 28 -9.47 -18.49 7.60
C THR A 28 -8.27 -18.72 8.53
N LEU A 29 -7.11 -19.03 7.96
CA LEU A 29 -5.86 -19.19 8.73
C LEU A 29 -5.43 -17.86 9.35
N LEU A 30 -5.53 -16.78 8.59
CA LEU A 30 -5.13 -15.43 9.01
C LEU A 30 -6.00 -14.85 10.11
N MET A 31 -7.32 -15.08 10.11
CA MET A 31 -8.18 -14.63 11.21
C MET A 31 -7.73 -15.22 12.55
N THR A 32 -7.26 -16.47 12.55
CA THR A 32 -6.73 -17.11 13.76
C THR A 32 -5.37 -16.52 14.14
N ALA A 33 -4.47 -16.32 13.18
CA ALA A 33 -3.11 -15.85 13.46
C ALA A 33 -3.04 -14.37 13.85
N LEU A 34 -3.97 -13.54 13.38
CA LEU A 34 -4.07 -12.11 13.68
C LEU A 34 -4.89 -11.79 14.94
N ASP A 35 -5.05 -12.78 15.83
CA ASP A 35 -5.94 -12.76 17.00
C ASP A 35 -7.43 -12.60 16.61
N PRO A 36 -8.27 -13.63 16.80
CA PRO A 36 -9.70 -13.56 16.51
C PRO A 36 -10.45 -12.44 17.25
N ALA A 37 -9.95 -11.97 18.39
CA ALA A 37 -10.55 -10.85 19.11
C ALA A 37 -10.24 -9.49 18.45
N ASN A 38 -9.10 -9.41 17.75
CA ASN A 38 -8.61 -8.21 17.10
C ASN A 38 -8.95 -8.14 15.61
N CYS A 39 -8.84 -9.25 14.87
CA CYS A 39 -9.11 -9.33 13.44
C CYS A 39 -10.62 -9.44 13.17
N LEU A 40 -11.20 -8.37 12.63
CA LEU A 40 -12.65 -8.24 12.42
C LEU A 40 -13.12 -8.97 11.17
N HIS A 41 -12.40 -8.78 10.06
CA HIS A 41 -12.67 -9.40 8.77
C HIS A 41 -11.47 -9.19 7.83
N ILE A 42 -11.43 -9.92 6.73
CA ILE A 42 -10.39 -9.82 5.72
C ILE A 42 -11.03 -9.63 4.35
N HIS A 43 -10.58 -8.63 3.60
CA HIS A 43 -11.02 -8.38 2.23
C HIS A 43 -10.03 -8.92 1.20
N HIS A 44 -10.55 -9.55 0.15
CA HIS A 44 -9.79 -9.79 -1.08
C HIS A 44 -9.76 -8.50 -1.91
N ILE A 45 -8.56 -8.03 -2.20
CA ILE A 45 -8.30 -6.82 -3.00
C ILE A 45 -7.34 -7.10 -4.14
N GLY A 46 -6.91 -6.06 -4.85
CA GLY A 46 -5.96 -6.19 -5.95
C GLY A 46 -6.58 -6.88 -7.18
N SER A 47 -5.76 -7.12 -8.20
CA SER A 47 -6.26 -7.63 -9.49
C SER A 47 -6.85 -9.04 -9.39
N THR A 48 -6.35 -9.90 -8.50
CA THR A 48 -6.84 -11.28 -8.36
C THR A 48 -8.24 -11.37 -7.76
N SER A 49 -8.74 -10.28 -7.18
CA SER A 49 -10.11 -10.16 -6.66
C SER A 49 -11.14 -9.73 -7.73
N VAL A 50 -10.70 -9.39 -8.95
CA VAL A 50 -11.57 -8.94 -10.04
C VAL A 50 -11.75 -10.10 -11.03
N PRO A 51 -12.95 -10.70 -11.15
CA PRO A 51 -13.20 -11.79 -12.09
C PRO A 51 -12.84 -11.42 -13.53
N GLY A 52 -12.10 -12.30 -14.21
CA GLY A 52 -11.67 -12.10 -15.60
C GLY A 52 -10.48 -11.15 -15.79
N LEU A 53 -9.92 -10.57 -14.71
CA LEU A 53 -8.75 -9.69 -14.81
C LEU A 53 -7.44 -10.47 -14.69
N ASP A 54 -6.69 -10.52 -15.78
CA ASP A 54 -5.33 -11.06 -15.80
C ASP A 54 -4.42 -10.31 -14.82
N ALA A 55 -3.56 -11.04 -14.10
CA ALA A 55 -2.83 -10.50 -12.96
C ALA A 55 -1.50 -11.22 -12.71
N LYS A 56 -0.67 -10.65 -11.84
CA LYS A 56 0.34 -11.45 -11.13
C LYS A 56 -0.41 -12.43 -10.25
N SER A 57 0.05 -13.67 -10.15
CA SER A 57 -0.55 -14.73 -9.34
C SER A 57 -0.27 -14.54 -7.83
N ILE A 58 -0.57 -13.34 -7.32
CA ILE A 58 -0.41 -12.94 -5.93
C ILE A 58 -1.78 -12.56 -5.39
N ILE A 59 -2.18 -13.15 -4.28
CA ILE A 59 -3.43 -12.79 -3.59
C ILE A 59 -3.12 -11.64 -2.62
N ASP A 60 -3.63 -10.45 -2.94
CA ASP A 60 -3.55 -9.28 -2.07
C ASP A 60 -4.77 -9.23 -1.14
N MET A 61 -4.54 -9.00 0.15
CA MET A 61 -5.59 -8.99 1.18
C MET A 61 -5.46 -7.80 2.10
N ILE A 62 -6.60 -7.34 2.63
CA ILE A 62 -6.68 -6.39 3.74
C ILE A 62 -7.35 -7.06 4.94
N PRO A 63 -6.58 -7.51 5.93
CA PRO A 63 -7.12 -7.75 7.27
C PRO A 63 -7.44 -6.42 7.95
N VAL A 64 -8.67 -6.29 8.45
CA VAL A 64 -9.13 -5.14 9.23
C VAL A 64 -9.09 -5.51 10.71
N VAL A 65 -8.37 -4.73 11.51
CA VAL A 65 -8.15 -4.99 12.94
C VAL A 65 -8.70 -3.88 13.83
N ARG A 66 -9.03 -4.19 15.08
CA ARG A 66 -9.48 -3.18 16.07
C ARG A 66 -8.33 -2.28 16.51
N ASP A 67 -7.17 -2.87 16.80
CA ASP A 67 -5.96 -2.19 17.22
C ASP A 67 -4.79 -2.65 16.34
N ILE A 68 -4.23 -1.71 15.57
CA ILE A 68 -3.08 -2.00 14.70
C ILE A 68 -1.80 -2.27 15.48
N LEU A 69 -1.63 -1.72 16.69
CA LEU A 69 -0.41 -1.89 17.47
C LEU A 69 -0.31 -3.31 18.05
N SER A 70 -1.44 -3.94 18.38
CA SER A 70 -1.47 -5.35 18.80
C SER A 70 -0.94 -6.34 17.74
N VAL A 71 -0.92 -5.95 16.46
CA VAL A 71 -0.35 -6.76 15.36
C VAL A 71 1.18 -6.89 15.51
N ASP A 72 1.82 -5.93 16.17
CA ASP A 72 3.26 -5.95 16.46
C ASP A 72 3.61 -6.77 17.71
N SER A 73 2.62 -7.35 18.40
CA SER A 73 2.89 -8.15 19.59
C SER A 73 3.72 -9.40 19.25
N PRO A 74 4.65 -9.84 20.13
CA PRO A 74 5.45 -11.05 19.90
C PRO A 74 4.59 -12.28 19.59
N THR A 75 3.43 -12.41 20.22
CA THR A 75 2.48 -13.51 20.01
C THR A 75 1.94 -13.51 18.58
N THR A 76 1.45 -12.35 18.09
CA THR A 76 0.92 -12.23 16.73
C THR A 76 2.02 -12.43 15.69
N LEU A 77 3.20 -11.84 15.89
CA LEU A 77 4.32 -11.97 14.97
C LEU A 77 4.82 -13.43 14.89
N ASP A 78 4.88 -14.15 16.01
CA ASP A 78 5.23 -15.57 16.04
C ASP A 78 4.18 -16.43 15.32
N ALA A 79 2.88 -16.19 15.56
CA ALA A 79 1.80 -16.89 14.87
C ALA A 79 1.85 -16.68 13.35
N MET A 80 2.07 -15.43 12.90
CA MET A 80 2.22 -15.09 11.48
C MET A 80 3.46 -15.73 10.86
N SER A 81 4.59 -15.72 11.58
CA SER A 81 5.84 -16.37 11.15
C SER A 81 5.67 -17.88 10.96
N LYS A 82 4.96 -18.57 11.86
CA LYS A 82 4.63 -20.00 11.74
C LYS A 82 3.77 -20.33 10.51
N LEU A 83 2.98 -19.38 10.03
CA LEU A 83 2.24 -19.51 8.76
C LEU A 83 3.08 -19.19 7.52
N GLY A 84 4.34 -18.78 7.69
CA GLY A 84 5.28 -18.42 6.63
C GLY A 84 5.26 -16.95 6.23
N TYR A 85 4.62 -16.07 7.00
CA TYR A 85 4.58 -14.64 6.71
C TYR A 85 5.82 -13.91 7.25
N ILE A 86 6.34 -13.00 6.43
CA ILE A 86 7.46 -12.12 6.76
C ILE A 86 6.90 -10.70 6.98
N ALA A 87 7.07 -10.18 8.20
CA ALA A 87 6.70 -8.82 8.55
C ALA A 87 7.65 -7.78 7.93
N LYS A 88 7.09 -6.65 7.48
CA LYS A 88 7.83 -5.51 6.90
C LYS A 88 7.47 -4.17 7.52
N GLY A 89 6.71 -4.17 8.61
CA GLY A 89 6.19 -2.94 9.23
C GLY A 89 5.33 -2.15 8.25
N GLU A 90 5.45 -0.82 8.26
CA GLU A 90 4.69 0.05 7.35
C GLU A 90 5.08 -0.10 5.87
N ASN A 91 6.35 -0.39 5.60
CA ASN A 91 6.89 -0.57 4.25
C ASN A 91 6.50 0.57 3.29
N GLY A 92 6.65 1.82 3.74
CA GLY A 92 6.39 3.04 2.97
C GLY A 92 4.95 3.57 3.00
N LEU A 93 4.01 2.89 3.67
CA LEU A 93 2.65 3.40 3.86
C LEU A 93 2.35 3.61 5.35
N PRO A 94 2.10 4.86 5.78
CA PRO A 94 1.71 5.17 7.15
C PRO A 94 0.57 4.29 7.67
N PHE A 95 0.63 3.89 8.94
CA PHE A 95 -0.41 3.10 9.63
C PHE A 95 -0.64 1.68 9.12
N ARG A 96 0.09 1.22 8.10
CA ARG A 96 0.01 -0.16 7.62
C ARG A 96 0.85 -1.11 8.48
N ARG A 97 0.46 -2.38 8.56
CA ARG A 97 1.41 -3.49 8.77
C ARG A 97 1.40 -4.39 7.55
N PHE A 98 2.54 -4.47 6.88
CA PHE A 98 2.70 -5.23 5.65
C PHE A 98 3.36 -6.57 5.93
N PHE A 99 2.75 -7.62 5.42
CA PHE A 99 3.31 -8.96 5.42
C PHE A 99 3.32 -9.51 3.99
N PHE A 100 4.25 -10.42 3.72
CA PHE A 100 4.17 -11.26 2.55
C PHE A 100 4.52 -12.70 2.86
N LYS A 101 4.08 -13.61 2.01
CA LYS A 101 4.41 -15.03 2.07
C LYS A 101 4.80 -15.50 0.68
N ASP A 102 5.98 -16.09 0.60
CA ASP A 102 6.51 -16.73 -0.60
C ASP A 102 6.12 -18.22 -0.63
N ASP A 103 6.27 -18.87 -1.78
CA ASP A 103 6.05 -20.30 -1.91
C ASP A 103 7.12 -21.07 -1.09
N PRO A 104 6.73 -22.00 -0.22
CA PRO A 104 7.68 -22.73 0.63
C PRO A 104 8.59 -23.68 -0.17
N THR A 105 8.22 -24.03 -1.40
CA THR A 105 9.01 -24.88 -2.30
C THR A 105 9.88 -24.06 -3.26
N ASP A 106 9.50 -22.82 -3.54
CA ASP A 106 10.27 -21.86 -4.34
C ASP A 106 10.15 -20.44 -3.75
N GLY A 107 11.14 -20.06 -2.94
CA GLY A 107 11.18 -18.75 -2.29
C GLY A 107 11.32 -17.55 -3.24
N THR A 108 11.35 -17.77 -4.56
CA THR A 108 11.29 -16.70 -5.57
C THR A 108 9.86 -16.37 -6.02
N ILE A 109 8.88 -17.22 -5.69
CA ILE A 109 7.47 -17.05 -6.04
C ILE A 109 6.72 -16.41 -4.88
N ARG A 110 6.17 -15.22 -5.11
CA ARG A 110 5.29 -14.54 -4.15
C ARG A 110 3.89 -15.12 -4.25
N LEU A 111 3.31 -15.54 -3.12
CA LEU A 111 1.94 -16.05 -3.07
C LEU A 111 0.95 -15.03 -2.51
N PHE A 112 1.32 -14.36 -1.42
CA PHE A 112 0.39 -13.52 -0.66
C PHE A 112 1.01 -12.18 -0.25
N HIS A 113 0.17 -11.14 -0.26
CA HIS A 113 0.44 -9.85 0.34
C HIS A 113 -0.68 -9.50 1.32
N LEU A 114 -0.32 -9.08 2.53
CA LEU A 114 -1.28 -8.59 3.51
C LEU A 114 -1.00 -7.13 3.82
N HIS A 115 -2.03 -6.32 3.66
CA HIS A 115 -2.05 -4.91 4.02
C HIS A 115 -2.98 -4.77 5.23
N VAL A 116 -2.44 -4.98 6.43
CA VAL A 116 -3.23 -4.90 7.66
C VAL A 116 -3.45 -3.44 8.03
N TYR A 117 -4.70 -3.08 8.30
CA TYR A 117 -5.11 -1.73 8.68
C TYR A 117 -6.09 -1.77 9.85
N GLN A 118 -6.06 -0.72 10.67
CA GLN A 118 -7.08 -0.52 11.70
C GLN A 118 -8.44 -0.18 11.08
N GLU A 119 -9.53 -0.61 11.70
CA GLU A 119 -10.89 -0.18 11.35
C GLU A 119 -10.98 1.36 11.28
N GLY A 120 -11.71 1.85 10.27
CA GLY A 120 -11.85 3.28 9.98
C GLY A 120 -10.66 3.88 9.22
N ASN A 121 -9.62 3.11 8.89
CA ASN A 121 -8.53 3.62 8.06
C ASN A 121 -9.00 3.79 6.60
N PRO A 122 -8.82 5.00 6.00
CA PRO A 122 -9.29 5.31 4.64
C PRO A 122 -8.65 4.47 3.52
N GLU A 123 -7.50 3.84 3.79
CA GLU A 123 -6.86 2.88 2.87
C GLU A 123 -7.76 1.68 2.56
N ILE A 124 -8.57 1.25 3.52
CA ILE A 124 -9.49 0.12 3.37
C ILE A 124 -10.51 0.45 2.29
N GLU A 125 -11.23 1.56 2.46
CA GLU A 125 -12.26 2.02 1.53
C GLU A 125 -11.68 2.30 0.15
N GLN A 126 -10.52 2.95 0.06
CA GLN A 126 -9.88 3.25 -1.21
C GLN A 126 -9.55 1.97 -2.00
N HIS A 127 -8.98 0.96 -1.35
CA HIS A 127 -8.64 -0.30 -2.01
C HIS A 127 -9.89 -1.07 -2.46
N LEU A 128 -10.95 -1.05 -1.65
CA LEU A 128 -12.25 -1.64 -2.02
C LEU A 128 -12.87 -0.90 -3.20
N ALA A 129 -12.84 0.43 -3.21
CA ALA A 129 -13.36 1.26 -4.29
C ALA A 129 -12.65 0.97 -5.62
N TYR A 130 -11.32 0.78 -5.61
CA TYR A 130 -10.57 0.34 -6.80
C TYR A 130 -11.03 -1.03 -7.31
N ARG A 131 -11.17 -2.00 -6.41
CA ARG A 131 -11.63 -3.34 -6.79
C ARG A 131 -13.01 -3.28 -7.42
N ASP A 132 -13.95 -2.61 -6.75
CA ASP A 132 -15.35 -2.60 -7.14
C ASP A 132 -15.53 -1.80 -8.44
N TYR A 133 -14.81 -0.69 -8.61
CA TYR A 133 -14.76 0.03 -9.89
C TYR A 133 -14.30 -0.85 -11.05
N LEU A 134 -13.23 -1.64 -10.88
CA LEU A 134 -12.75 -2.54 -11.93
C LEU A 134 -13.71 -3.70 -12.22
N ARG A 135 -14.49 -4.15 -11.22
CA ARG A 135 -15.56 -5.14 -11.42
C ARG A 135 -16.73 -4.57 -12.21
N GLU A 136 -17.07 -3.31 -12.00
CA GLU A 136 -18.15 -2.60 -12.69
C GLU A 136 -17.75 -2.11 -14.10
N LYS A 137 -16.45 -2.00 -14.39
CA LYS A 137 -15.90 -1.49 -15.66
C LYS A 137 -15.01 -2.51 -16.37
N PRO A 138 -15.56 -3.59 -16.95
CA PRO A 138 -14.78 -4.63 -17.64
C PRO A 138 -13.86 -4.09 -18.74
N GLU A 139 -14.26 -3.03 -19.45
CA GLU A 139 -13.46 -2.35 -20.46
C GLU A 139 -12.22 -1.66 -19.88
N VAL A 140 -12.32 -1.09 -18.68
CA VAL A 140 -11.19 -0.49 -17.96
C VAL A 140 -10.30 -1.58 -17.38
N ALA A 141 -10.89 -2.64 -16.81
CA ALA A 141 -10.14 -3.81 -16.34
C ALA A 141 -9.33 -4.45 -17.47
N LYS A 142 -9.90 -4.59 -18.68
CA LYS A 142 -9.19 -5.08 -19.85
C LYS A 142 -8.02 -4.16 -20.24
N LYS A 143 -8.23 -2.84 -20.31
CA LYS A 143 -7.15 -1.87 -20.58
C LYS A 143 -6.02 -1.99 -19.54
N TYR A 144 -6.38 -2.18 -18.28
CA TYR A 144 -5.41 -2.38 -17.21
C TYR A 144 -4.63 -3.70 -17.36
N ALA A 145 -5.30 -4.79 -17.74
CA ALA A 145 -4.66 -6.07 -18.06
C ALA A 145 -3.65 -5.93 -19.20
N ASP A 146 -4.07 -5.32 -20.31
CA ASP A 146 -3.25 -5.12 -21.50
C ASP A 146 -2.02 -4.26 -21.19
N LEU A 147 -2.19 -3.19 -20.39
CA LEU A 147 -1.09 -2.38 -19.89
C LEU A 147 -0.11 -3.20 -19.04
N LYS A 148 -0.59 -3.99 -18.08
CA LYS A 148 0.30 -4.80 -17.23
C LYS A 148 1.12 -5.78 -18.06
N LYS A 149 0.53 -6.39 -19.09
CA LYS A 149 1.24 -7.28 -20.01
C LYS A 149 2.31 -6.54 -20.83
N SER A 150 1.97 -5.37 -21.38
CA SER A 150 2.96 -4.59 -22.15
C SER A 150 4.11 -4.09 -21.28
N LEU A 151 3.83 -3.65 -20.05
CA LEU A 151 4.85 -3.25 -19.08
C LEU A 151 5.71 -4.43 -18.62
N ALA A 152 5.12 -5.61 -18.41
CA ALA A 152 5.85 -6.83 -18.08
C ALA A 152 6.83 -7.24 -19.19
N GLN A 153 6.46 -7.04 -20.45
CA GLN A 153 7.33 -7.29 -21.61
C GLN A 153 8.41 -6.21 -21.75
N LYS A 154 8.07 -4.95 -21.51
CA LYS A 154 9.00 -3.82 -21.63
C LYS A 154 10.02 -3.76 -20.49
N TYR A 155 9.62 -4.15 -19.29
CA TYR A 155 10.42 -4.08 -18.06
C TYR A 155 10.45 -5.43 -17.31
N PRO A 156 10.96 -6.51 -17.93
CA PRO A 156 10.89 -7.86 -17.36
C PRO A 156 11.63 -7.98 -16.02
N ASP A 157 12.78 -7.31 -15.91
CA ASP A 157 13.67 -7.35 -14.73
C ASP A 157 13.72 -6.01 -13.98
N ASN A 158 12.94 -5.01 -14.42
CA ASN A 158 12.90 -3.68 -13.81
C ASN A 158 11.55 -3.42 -13.15
N MET A 159 11.40 -3.94 -11.94
CA MET A 159 10.18 -3.80 -11.14
C MET A 159 9.86 -2.33 -10.83
N THR A 160 10.87 -1.48 -10.67
CA THR A 160 10.69 -0.05 -10.35
C THR A 160 9.97 0.65 -11.49
N GLU A 161 10.48 0.54 -12.72
CA GLU A 161 9.86 1.13 -13.92
C GLU A 161 8.47 0.55 -14.18
N TYR A 162 8.32 -0.78 -14.04
CA TYR A 162 7.01 -1.43 -14.13
C TYR A 162 6.00 -0.80 -13.16
N CYS A 163 6.40 -0.58 -11.90
CA CYS A 163 5.54 0.02 -10.89
C CYS A 163 5.24 1.49 -11.18
N CYS A 164 6.23 2.30 -11.56
CA CYS A 164 6.06 3.71 -11.89
C CYS A 164 5.08 3.92 -13.06
N GLU A 165 5.28 3.22 -14.17
CA GLU A 165 4.40 3.33 -15.33
C GLU A 165 2.99 2.81 -15.06
N LYS A 166 2.86 1.72 -14.30
CA LYS A 166 1.57 1.21 -13.85
C LYS A 166 0.86 2.23 -12.95
N SER A 167 1.59 2.89 -12.05
CA SER A 167 1.03 3.88 -11.13
C SER A 167 0.40 5.06 -11.86
N LYS A 168 0.95 5.51 -13.00
CA LYS A 168 0.34 6.56 -13.82
C LYS A 168 -1.09 6.20 -14.24
N PHE A 169 -1.30 4.97 -14.72
CA PHE A 169 -2.63 4.50 -15.10
C PHE A 169 -3.56 4.33 -13.90
N VAL A 170 -3.03 3.80 -12.78
CA VAL A 170 -3.80 3.66 -11.53
C VAL A 170 -4.30 5.03 -11.05
N THR A 171 -3.41 6.02 -10.99
CA THR A 171 -3.77 7.41 -10.64
C THR A 171 -4.80 8.00 -11.60
N GLU A 172 -4.69 7.71 -12.90
CA GLU A 172 -5.65 8.20 -13.90
C GLU A 172 -7.05 7.64 -13.68
N ILE A 173 -7.21 6.31 -13.60
CA ILE A 173 -8.52 5.71 -13.33
C ILE A 173 -9.04 6.07 -11.93
N GLY A 174 -8.13 6.39 -11.02
CA GLY A 174 -8.42 6.90 -9.68
C GLY A 174 -9.27 8.16 -9.65
N LYS A 175 -9.25 8.97 -10.73
CA LYS A 175 -10.07 10.18 -10.86
C LYS A 175 -11.56 9.87 -11.05
N ASP A 176 -11.89 8.71 -11.61
CA ASP A 176 -13.27 8.29 -11.86
C ASP A 176 -13.87 7.50 -10.69
N ILE A 177 -13.03 7.11 -9.72
CA ILE A 177 -13.44 6.34 -8.55
C ILE A 177 -13.95 7.30 -7.48
N LYS A 178 -15.17 7.06 -7.01
CA LYS A 178 -15.78 7.82 -5.92
C LYS A 178 -15.18 7.38 -4.58
N PHE A 179 -14.19 8.14 -4.11
CA PHE A 179 -13.63 8.02 -2.79
C PHE A 179 -13.24 9.42 -2.31
N GLU A 180 -13.79 9.83 -1.17
CA GLU A 180 -13.63 11.19 -0.62
C GLU A 180 -12.78 11.22 0.65
N GLY A 181 -12.17 10.09 1.04
CA GLY A 181 -11.32 10.04 2.21
C GLY A 181 -10.02 10.84 2.05
N VAL A 182 -9.31 11.01 3.15
CA VAL A 182 -8.00 11.65 3.20
C VAL A 182 -6.93 10.58 3.37
N LEU A 183 -5.92 10.56 2.50
CA LEU A 183 -4.83 9.58 2.57
C LEU A 183 -3.52 10.27 2.89
N LEU A 184 -2.71 9.59 3.69
CA LEU A 184 -1.35 10.02 4.04
C LEU A 184 -0.34 9.09 3.35
N ARG A 185 0.57 9.65 2.55
CA ARG A 185 1.63 8.89 1.89
C ARG A 185 2.98 9.49 2.20
N ASP A 186 3.97 8.63 2.43
CA ASP A 186 5.37 9.05 2.34
C ASP A 186 5.72 9.23 0.86
N CYS A 187 6.45 10.28 0.51
CA CYS A 187 6.81 10.59 -0.87
C CYS A 187 7.69 9.47 -1.41
N PHE A 188 7.19 8.76 -2.41
CA PHE A 188 7.91 7.63 -3.01
C PHE A 188 8.09 7.78 -4.52
N THR A 189 7.25 8.58 -5.16
CA THR A 189 7.28 8.79 -6.61
C THR A 189 7.81 10.17 -6.97
N GLU A 190 8.35 10.29 -8.20
CA GLU A 190 8.76 11.58 -8.75
C GLU A 190 7.60 12.59 -8.81
N PHE A 191 6.38 12.11 -9.08
CA PHE A 191 5.17 12.94 -9.06
C PHE A 191 4.89 13.52 -7.67
N GLU A 192 4.86 12.68 -6.64
CA GLU A 192 4.69 13.11 -5.25
C GLU A 192 5.80 14.09 -4.86
N TRP A 193 7.02 13.83 -5.32
CA TRP A 193 8.14 14.69 -5.05
C TRP A 193 8.00 16.07 -5.68
N ASN A 194 7.54 16.14 -6.92
CA ASN A 194 7.29 17.40 -7.60
C ASN A 194 6.15 18.19 -6.93
N GLU A 195 5.08 17.52 -6.52
CA GLU A 195 3.98 18.15 -5.78
C GLU A 195 4.41 18.62 -4.38
N PHE A 196 5.22 17.83 -3.68
CA PHE A 196 5.81 18.20 -2.40
C PHE A 196 6.66 19.48 -2.52
N LYS A 197 7.55 19.54 -3.51
CA LYS A 197 8.36 20.74 -3.81
C LYS A 197 7.47 21.94 -4.12
N ARG A 198 6.46 21.77 -4.97
CA ARG A 198 5.52 22.82 -5.39
C ARG A 198 4.77 23.39 -4.19
N LEU A 199 4.16 22.53 -3.37
CA LEU A 199 3.36 22.94 -2.22
C LEU A 199 4.15 23.70 -1.17
N LEU A 200 5.41 23.33 -0.98
CA LEU A 200 6.32 23.97 -0.03
C LEU A 200 7.13 25.13 -0.65
N ASN A 201 6.85 25.52 -1.90
CA ASN A 201 7.57 26.56 -2.66
C ASN A 201 9.11 26.38 -2.61
N LEU A 202 9.57 25.16 -2.90
CA LEU A 202 10.99 24.79 -2.84
C LEU A 202 11.65 24.86 -4.21
N GLU A 203 12.78 25.56 -4.31
CA GLU A 203 13.66 25.52 -5.48
C GLU A 203 14.52 24.25 -5.47
N GLU A 204 14.84 23.70 -6.65
CA GLU A 204 15.58 22.44 -6.79
C GLU A 204 16.99 22.47 -6.18
N SER A 205 17.65 23.63 -6.20
CA SER A 205 18.99 23.84 -5.65
C SER A 205 19.04 23.88 -4.11
N ASN A 206 17.92 24.16 -3.46
CA ASN A 206 17.83 24.38 -2.01
C ASN A 206 17.41 23.12 -1.25
N PHE A 207 17.33 21.98 -1.93
CA PHE A 207 16.82 20.76 -1.37
C PHE A 207 17.86 19.64 -1.38
N SER A 208 18.34 19.27 -0.19
CA SER A 208 18.98 17.97 0.04
C SER A 208 17.96 17.01 0.63
N VAL A 209 17.75 15.86 -0.01
CA VAL A 209 17.10 14.72 0.64
C VAL A 209 18.02 14.31 1.78
N GLU A 210 17.68 14.68 3.00
CA GLU A 210 18.39 14.21 4.18
C GLU A 210 17.90 12.80 4.47
N GLU A 211 18.81 11.83 4.53
CA GLU A 211 18.53 10.38 4.57
C GLU A 211 17.57 9.93 5.70
N ASN A 212 17.26 10.80 6.67
CA ASN A 212 16.47 10.47 7.85
C ASN A 212 15.22 11.35 8.06
N ASN A 213 14.85 12.17 7.09
CA ASN A 213 13.62 12.96 7.15
C ASN A 213 12.43 12.19 6.57
N HIS A 214 11.23 12.51 7.05
CA HIS A 214 9.98 12.00 6.49
C HIS A 214 9.30 13.08 5.66
N TYR A 215 8.83 12.70 4.47
CA TYR A 215 8.28 13.62 3.49
C TYR A 215 6.86 13.19 3.17
N PHE A 216 5.88 13.67 3.91
CA PHE A 216 4.51 13.25 3.70
C PHE A 216 3.78 14.17 2.73
N VAL A 217 2.95 13.58 1.89
CA VAL A 217 1.91 14.25 1.12
C VAL A 217 0.52 13.78 1.57
N CYS A 218 -0.42 14.71 1.57
CA CYS A 218 -1.81 14.50 1.90
C CYS A 218 -2.64 14.47 0.62
N TYR A 219 -3.40 13.41 0.42
CA TYR A 219 -4.32 13.27 -0.70
C TYR A 219 -5.76 13.47 -0.23
N LYS A 220 -6.55 14.21 -1.02
CA LYS A 220 -8.00 14.16 -0.99
C LYS A 220 -8.48 13.23 -2.10
N GLY A 221 -9.26 12.24 -1.72
CA GLY A 221 -9.60 11.15 -2.61
C GLY A 221 -8.36 10.36 -3.03
N ILE A 222 -8.33 9.91 -4.28
CA ILE A 222 -7.29 8.98 -4.76
C ILE A 222 -6.08 9.67 -5.37
N SER A 223 -6.27 10.81 -6.04
CA SER A 223 -5.25 11.37 -6.94
C SER A 223 -4.91 12.83 -6.67
N LYS A 224 -5.72 13.56 -5.89
CA LYS A 224 -5.50 14.98 -5.64
C LYS A 224 -4.64 15.19 -4.40
N ILE A 225 -3.38 15.57 -4.59
CA ILE A 225 -2.53 16.03 -3.48
C ILE A 225 -2.98 17.44 -3.08
N ILE A 226 -3.19 17.66 -1.78
CA ILE A 226 -3.71 18.90 -1.21
C ILE A 226 -2.84 19.46 -0.08
N GLY A 227 -1.79 18.74 0.33
CA GLY A 227 -0.91 19.17 1.42
C GLY A 227 0.39 18.39 1.46
N ALA A 228 1.38 18.97 2.12
CA ALA A 228 2.71 18.41 2.27
C ALA A 228 3.29 18.79 3.64
N VAL A 229 4.04 17.89 4.25
CA VAL A 229 4.76 18.14 5.50
C VAL A 229 6.11 17.44 5.52
N GLN A 230 7.13 18.17 5.95
CA GLN A 230 8.45 17.64 6.24
C GLN A 230 8.59 17.44 7.75
N LEU A 231 8.94 16.23 8.17
CA LEU A 231 9.39 15.96 9.55
C LEU A 231 10.87 15.61 9.54
N ASP A 232 11.59 16.02 10.59
CA ASP A 232 12.94 15.54 10.83
C ASP A 232 12.97 14.14 11.50
N ASN A 233 14.18 13.63 11.76
CA ASN A 233 14.39 12.33 12.40
C ASN A 233 13.87 12.25 13.85
N GLY A 234 13.71 13.40 14.53
CA GLY A 234 13.05 13.52 15.82
C GLY A 234 11.52 13.55 15.72
N PHE A 235 10.99 13.47 14.49
CA PHE A 235 9.60 13.70 14.14
C PHE A 235 9.11 15.12 14.39
N GLU A 236 10.02 16.10 14.50
CA GLU A 236 9.65 17.51 14.62
C GLU A 236 9.30 18.08 13.25
N MET A 237 8.27 18.93 13.21
CA MET A 237 7.79 19.51 11.95
C MET A 237 8.72 20.63 11.50
N ARG A 238 9.29 20.47 10.29
CA ARG A 238 10.23 21.43 9.71
C ARG A 238 9.54 22.38 8.73
N LYS A 239 8.65 21.84 7.89
CA LYS A 239 7.90 22.57 6.88
C LYS A 239 6.51 21.98 6.74
N PHE A 240 5.54 22.82 6.41
CA PHE A 240 4.15 22.43 6.24
C PHE A 240 3.47 23.34 5.22
N SER A 241 2.64 22.76 4.36
CA SER A 241 1.75 23.50 3.46
C SER A 241 0.48 22.70 3.22
N MET A 242 -0.62 23.43 3.06
CA MET A 242 -1.95 22.87 2.84
C MET A 242 -2.75 23.82 1.97
N GLU A 243 -3.21 23.33 0.82
CA GLU A 243 -4.09 24.05 -0.10
C GLU A 243 -5.54 24.05 0.41
N ASP A 244 -6.02 22.91 0.92
CA ASP A 244 -7.36 22.79 1.47
C ASP A 244 -7.34 23.04 2.99
N LYS A 245 -7.62 24.29 3.38
CA LYS A 245 -7.62 24.73 4.78
C LYS A 245 -8.66 24.03 5.66
N HIS A 246 -9.72 23.47 5.08
CA HIS A 246 -10.72 22.74 5.87
C HIS A 246 -10.23 21.37 6.33
N LEU A 247 -9.18 20.83 5.70
CA LEU A 247 -8.59 19.52 6.02
C LEU A 247 -7.27 19.65 6.79
N GLU A 248 -6.83 20.87 7.11
CA GLU A 248 -5.58 21.14 7.81
C GLU A 248 -5.52 20.45 9.17
N ASP A 249 -6.56 20.61 10.00
CA ASP A 249 -6.63 20.00 11.32
C ASP A 249 -6.61 18.46 11.25
N GLU A 250 -7.33 17.88 10.30
CA GLU A 250 -7.36 16.42 10.10
C GLU A 250 -5.99 15.89 9.66
N PHE A 251 -5.32 16.58 8.75
CA PHE A 251 -3.98 16.19 8.31
C PHE A 251 -2.96 16.28 9.44
N LEU A 252 -2.98 17.36 10.23
CA LEU A 252 -2.12 17.52 11.40
C LEU A 252 -2.42 16.45 12.47
N ARG A 253 -3.70 16.11 12.67
CA ARG A 253 -4.11 15.02 13.55
C ARG A 253 -3.53 13.68 13.11
N LEU A 254 -3.61 13.35 11.82
CA LEU A 254 -3.01 12.13 11.26
C LEU A 254 -1.49 12.11 11.45
N ILE A 255 -0.82 13.22 11.20
CA ILE A 255 0.63 13.32 11.41
C ILE A 255 0.98 13.06 12.88
N ASN A 256 0.29 13.70 13.82
CA ASN A 256 0.55 13.48 15.24
C ASN A 256 0.26 12.04 15.67
N LEU A 257 -0.85 11.45 15.21
CA LEU A 257 -1.16 10.04 15.47
C LEU A 257 -0.06 9.10 14.96
N TRP A 258 0.46 9.37 13.76
CA TRP A 258 1.56 8.60 13.19
C TRP A 258 2.83 8.71 14.05
N LYS A 259 3.15 9.92 14.55
CA LYS A 259 4.29 10.12 15.47
C LYS A 259 4.14 9.28 16.74
N GLU A 260 2.96 9.25 17.34
CA GLU A 260 2.70 8.45 18.54
C GLU A 260 2.86 6.96 18.27
N HIS A 261 2.34 6.44 17.14
CA HIS A 261 2.59 5.05 16.73
C HIS A 261 4.09 4.75 16.59
N LYS A 262 4.86 5.67 16.02
CA LYS A 262 6.32 5.51 15.86
C LYS A 262 7.08 5.51 17.18
N LYS A 263 6.63 6.29 18.16
CA LYS A 263 7.21 6.28 19.52
C LYS A 263 6.96 4.94 20.20
N VAL A 264 5.73 4.41 20.13
CA VAL A 264 5.38 3.09 20.71
C VAL A 264 6.16 1.96 20.05
N MET A 265 6.42 2.02 18.74
CA MET A 265 7.23 1.00 18.05
C MET A 265 8.73 1.07 18.37
N LYS A 266 9.24 2.21 18.85
CA LYS A 266 10.65 2.41 19.22
C LYS A 266 10.93 2.06 20.69
N SER A 267 9.91 1.98 21.54
CA SER A 267 9.99 1.63 22.97
C SER A 267 9.91 0.13 23.20
#